data_AF-A0A8X6F512-F1
#
_entry.id   AF-A0A8X6F512-F1
#
_cell.length_a   1.000
_cell.length_b   1.000
_cell.length_c   1.000
_cell.angle_alpha   90.00
_cell.angle_beta   90.00
_cell.angle_gamma   90.00
#
_symmetry.space_group_name_H-M   'P 1'
#
loop_
_entity.id
_entity.type
_entity.pdbx_description
1 polymer ?
#
loop_
_entity_poly.entity_id
_entity_poly.type
_entity_poly.pdbx_seq_one_letter_code
_entity_poly.pdbx_strand_id
1 'polypeptide(L)'
;MKAIARSFVYWKNIDKDIEEAAKNCVDCARYKADPTKAKVHYWEYPSMPWERIHVDFAGPIFEHMFFLIVDAHSRWLEVYTMKTTTAKKTIECL
;
A
#
# COMPACT_ATOMS: atom_id res chain seq x y z
N MET A 1 -15.78 0.14 27.81
CA MET A 1 -15.08 1.01 28.78
C MET A 1 -15.97 2.12 29.32
N LYS A 2 -16.59 2.98 28.49
CA LYS A 2 -17.43 4.10 28.97
C LYS A 2 -18.58 3.68 29.91
N ALA A 3 -19.39 2.70 29.52
CA ALA A 3 -20.53 2.25 30.33
C ALA A 3 -20.10 1.72 31.71
N ILE A 4 -19.00 0.96 31.76
CA ILE A 4 -18.44 0.43 33.01
C ILE A 4 -17.91 1.56 33.90
N ALA A 5 -17.17 2.52 33.35
CA ALA A 5 -16.65 3.63 34.16
C ALA A 5 -17.78 4.46 34.79
N ARG A 6 -18.85 4.74 34.03
CA ARG A 6 -20.01 5.50 34.50
C ARG A 6 -20.85 4.80 35.58
N SER A 7 -20.70 3.47 35.76
CA SER A 7 -21.39 2.77 36.86
C SER A 7 -20.72 2.95 38.22
N PHE A 8 -19.51 3.49 38.27
CA PHE A 8 -18.74 3.65 39.52
C PHE A 8 -18.39 5.10 39.84
N VAL A 9 -18.12 5.92 38.82
CA VAL A 9 -17.51 7.24 39.00
C VAL A 9 -18.07 8.27 38.01
N TYR A 10 -18.02 9.54 38.41
CA TYR A 10 -18.44 10.66 37.57
C TYR A 10 -17.53 11.87 37.79
N TRP A 11 -17.18 12.54 36.69
CA TRP A 11 -16.60 13.89 36.67
C TRP A 11 -16.86 14.54 35.31
N LYS A 12 -16.60 15.85 35.23
CA LYS A 12 -16.75 16.61 33.98
C LYS A 12 -15.75 16.08 32.93
N ASN A 13 -16.25 15.70 31.75
CA ASN A 13 -15.48 15.17 30.62
C ASN A 13 -14.94 13.73 30.75
N ILE A 14 -15.46 12.91 31.68
CA ILE A 14 -15.09 11.50 31.83
C ILE A 14 -14.98 10.71 30.51
N ASP A 15 -15.89 10.95 29.57
CA ASP A 15 -15.87 10.26 28.27
C ASP A 15 -14.68 10.63 27.41
N LYS A 16 -14.27 11.90 27.44
CA LYS A 16 -13.12 12.40 26.68
C LYS A 16 -11.84 11.79 27.25
N ASP A 17 -11.71 11.75 28.56
CA ASP A 17 -10.53 11.19 29.23
C ASP A 17 -10.40 9.68 28.96
N ILE A 18 -11.53 8.95 28.95
CA ILE A 18 -11.56 7.53 28.58
C ILE A 18 -11.18 7.32 27.11
N GLU A 19 -11.68 8.15 26.19
CA GLU A 19 -11.29 8.10 24.78
C GLU A 19 -9.81 8.38 24.59
N GLU A 20 -9.26 9.37 25.28
CA GLU A 20 -7.85 9.74 25.21
C GLU A 20 -6.95 8.63 25.76
N ALA A 21 -7.30 8.04 26.90
CA ALA A 21 -6.60 6.88 27.45
C ALA A 21 -6.62 5.68 26.48
N ALA A 22 -7.78 5.39 25.87
CA ALA A 22 -7.92 4.32 24.89
C ALA A 22 -7.11 4.58 23.61
N LYS A 23 -7.08 5.83 23.15
CA LYS A 23 -6.36 6.25 21.96
C LYS A 23 -4.85 6.19 22.14
N ASN A 24 -4.36 6.49 23.35
CA ASN A 24 -2.94 6.50 23.69
C ASN A 24 -2.40 5.13 24.14
N CYS A 25 -3.27 4.12 24.29
CA CYS A 25 -2.88 2.76 24.62
C CYS A 25 -2.17 2.08 23.43
N VAL A 26 -0.87 1.80 23.58
CA VAL A 26 -0.02 1.21 22.53
C VAL A 26 -0.51 -0.18 22.11
N ASP A 27 -0.81 -1.05 23.07
CA ASP A 27 -1.30 -2.40 22.78
C ASP A 27 -2.67 -2.36 22.08
N CYS A 28 -3.57 -1.48 22.57
CA CYS A 28 -4.87 -1.28 21.96
C CYS A 28 -4.76 -0.81 20.51
N ALA A 29 -3.82 0.10 20.22
CA ALA A 29 -3.55 0.57 18.86
C ALA A 29 -2.98 -0.53 17.96
N ARG A 30 -2.11 -1.40 18.50
CA ARG A 30 -1.50 -2.53 17.77
C ARG A 30 -2.52 -3.60 17.35
N TYR A 31 -3.52 -3.85 18.19
CA TYR A 31 -4.56 -4.86 17.94
C TYR A 31 -5.87 -4.27 17.39
N LYS A 32 -5.91 -2.94 17.19
CA LYS A 32 -7.08 -2.28 16.60
C LYS A 32 -7.27 -2.76 15.16
N ALA A 33 -8.52 -2.99 14.78
CA ALA A 33 -8.85 -3.25 13.38
C ALA A 33 -8.40 -2.09 12.48
N ASP A 34 -7.99 -2.43 11.26
CA ASP A 34 -7.59 -1.44 10.27
C ASP A 34 -8.72 -0.44 9.99
N PRO A 35 -8.39 0.84 9.76
CA PRO A 35 -9.37 1.81 9.32
C PRO A 35 -9.93 1.42 7.95
N THR A 36 -11.09 1.98 7.61
CA THR A 36 -11.64 1.84 6.26
C THR A 36 -10.60 2.23 5.22
N LYS A 37 -10.44 1.40 4.18
CA LYS A 37 -9.53 1.68 3.07
C LYS A 37 -9.81 3.07 2.51
N ALA A 38 -8.73 3.80 2.21
CA ALA A 38 -8.83 5.10 1.54
C ALA A 38 -9.55 4.95 0.19
N LYS A 39 -10.21 6.02 -0.25
CA LYS A 39 -10.80 6.06 -1.60
C LYS A 39 -9.69 5.87 -2.63
N VAL A 40 -9.91 4.96 -3.58
CA VAL A 40 -8.97 4.72 -4.67
C VAL A 40 -8.89 5.97 -5.53
N HIS A 41 -7.69 6.54 -5.67
CA HIS A 41 -7.40 7.59 -6.63
C HIS A 41 -6.85 6.93 -7.90
N TYR A 42 -7.52 7.16 -9.03
CA TYR A 42 -7.08 6.62 -10.31
C TYR A 42 -6.01 7.52 -10.92
N TRP A 43 -5.07 6.91 -11.63
CA TRP A 43 -4.16 7.66 -12.48
C TRP A 43 -4.91 8.23 -13.68
N GLU A 44 -4.52 9.42 -14.12
CA GLU A 44 -5.00 9.97 -15.39
C GLU A 44 -4.61 9.03 -16.53
N TYR A 45 -5.54 8.82 -17.46
CA TYR A 45 -5.29 7.97 -18.61
C TYR A 45 -4.26 8.67 -19.53
N PRO A 46 -3.19 7.97 -19.97
CA PRO A 46 -2.24 8.55 -20.93
C PRO A 46 -2.97 8.90 -22.24
N SER A 47 -2.58 9.99 -22.88
CA SER A 47 -3.14 10.48 -24.14
C SER A 47 -2.59 9.77 -25.38
N MET A 48 -1.38 9.21 -25.31
CA MET A 48 -0.74 8.51 -26.43
C MET A 48 0.14 7.33 -25.99
N PRO A 49 0.45 6.36 -26.88
CA PRO A 49 1.41 5.30 -26.60
C PRO A 49 2.76 5.86 -26.12
N TRP A 50 3.37 5.17 -25.18
CA TRP A 50 4.68 5.49 -24.58
C TRP A 50 4.73 6.76 -23.72
N GLU A 51 3.59 7.37 -23.40
CA GLU A 51 3.53 8.51 -22.48
C GLU A 51 3.76 8.08 -21.02
N ARG A 52 3.26 6.90 -20.64
CA ARG A 52 3.50 6.30 -19.33
C ARG A 52 3.74 4.81 -19.48
N ILE A 53 4.83 4.32 -18.91
CA ILE A 53 5.13 2.90 -18.79
C ILE A 53 5.02 2.46 -17.33
N HIS A 54 4.55 1.24 -17.13
CA HIS A 54 4.62 0.52 -15.87
C HIS A 54 5.70 -0.55 -16.00
N VAL A 55 6.68 -0.54 -15.10
CA VAL A 55 7.75 -1.53 -15.09
C VAL A 55 7.71 -2.29 -13.77
N ASP A 56 7.89 -3.61 -13.85
CA ASP A 56 7.97 -4.47 -12.66
C ASP A 56 8.76 -5.75 -12.95
N PHE A 57 9.09 -6.49 -11.90
CA PHE A 57 9.72 -7.79 -11.98
C PHE A 57 8.74 -8.89 -11.56
N ALA A 58 8.59 -9.91 -12.40
CA ALA A 58 7.90 -11.14 -12.05
C ALA A 58 8.90 -12.28 -11.84
N GLY A 59 8.74 -13.03 -10.76
CA GLY A 59 9.52 -14.24 -10.49
C GLY A 59 10.01 -14.37 -9.05
N PRO A 60 10.91 -15.34 -8.79
CA PRO A 60 11.54 -16.23 -9.78
C PRO A 60 10.58 -17.32 -10.31
N ILE A 61 10.58 -17.56 -11.62
CA ILE A 61 9.90 -18.70 -12.28
C ILE A 61 10.96 -19.46 -13.08
N PHE A 62 11.12 -20.76 -12.83
CA PHE A 62 12.21 -21.57 -13.39
C PHE A 62 13.59 -20.91 -13.22
N GLU A 63 13.87 -20.39 -12.02
CA GLU A 63 15.14 -19.70 -11.69
C GLU A 63 15.43 -18.42 -12.48
N HIS A 64 14.43 -17.90 -13.20
CA HIS A 64 14.53 -16.67 -13.95
C HIS A 64 13.62 -15.58 -13.38
N MET A 65 14.11 -14.34 -13.41
CA MET A 65 13.31 -13.15 -13.19
C MET A 65 12.89 -12.59 -14.54
N PHE A 66 11.69 -12.04 -14.63
CA PHE A 66 11.14 -11.45 -15.84
C PHE A 66 10.95 -9.96 -15.60
N PHE A 67 11.61 -9.13 -16.39
CA PHE A 67 11.39 -7.69 -16.37
C PHE A 67 10.28 -7.36 -17.36
N LEU A 68 9.18 -6.86 -16.82
CA LEU A 68 7.95 -6.53 -17.53
C LEU A 68 7.92 -5.02 -17.74
N ILE A 69 7.74 -4.59 -18.99
CA ILE A 69 7.48 -3.20 -19.34
C ILE A 69 6.12 -3.17 -20.02
N VAL A 70 5.18 -2.40 -19.47
CA VAL A 70 3.83 -2.28 -19.99
C VAL A 70 3.55 -0.82 -20.35
N ASP A 71 3.25 -0.55 -21.61
CA ASP A 71 2.72 0.75 -22.01
C ASP A 71 1.30 0.93 -21.44
N ALA A 72 1.09 1.99 -20.67
CA ALA A 72 -0.17 2.22 -19.98
C ALA A 72 -1.33 2.56 -20.92
N HIS A 73 -1.03 3.11 -22.12
CA HIS A 73 -2.02 3.48 -23.11
C HIS A 73 -2.48 2.29 -23.96
N SER A 74 -1.54 1.64 -24.65
CA SER A 74 -1.84 0.55 -25.59
C SER A 74 -1.95 -0.82 -24.93
N ARG A 75 -1.52 -0.95 -23.66
CA ARG A 75 -1.33 -2.22 -22.97
C ARG A 75 -0.30 -3.13 -23.63
N TRP A 76 0.56 -2.58 -24.48
CA TRP A 76 1.67 -3.31 -25.08
C TRP A 76 2.64 -3.80 -24.00
N LEU A 77 3.06 -5.06 -24.09
CA LEU A 77 3.91 -5.72 -23.11
C LEU A 77 5.24 -6.11 -23.75
N GLU A 78 6.34 -5.65 -23.15
CA GLU A 78 7.69 -6.15 -23.40
C GLU A 78 8.18 -6.94 -22.20
N VAL A 79 8.80 -8.09 -22.46
CA VAL A 79 9.27 -9.01 -21.41
C VAL A 79 10.71 -9.39 -21.67
N TYR A 80 11.57 -9.13 -20.70
CA TYR A 80 12.98 -9.53 -20.73
C TYR A 80 13.24 -10.60 -19.67
N THR A 81 13.83 -11.72 -20.08
CA THR A 81 14.27 -12.75 -19.12
C THR A 81 15.63 -12.33 -18.56
N MET A 82 15.74 -12.28 -17.24
CA MET A 82 16.90 -11.79 -16.50
C MET A 82 17.38 -12.80 -15.47
N LYS A 83 18.70 -12.96 -15.35
CA LYS A 83 19.33 -13.76 -14.29
C LYS A 83 19.48 -12.99 -12.97
N THR A 84 19.46 -11.67 -13.03
CA THR A 84 19.68 -10.78 -11.88
C THR A 84 18.85 -9.50 -12.04
N THR A 85 18.32 -8.97 -10.95
CA THR A 85 17.46 -7.76 -10.93
C THR A 85 18.24 -6.48 -10.56
N THR A 86 19.53 -6.45 -10.85
CA THR A 86 20.38 -5.27 -10.56
C THR A 86 20.01 -4.10 -11.46
N ALA A 87 20.08 -2.87 -10.94
CA ALA A 87 19.83 -1.65 -11.71
C ALA A 87 20.63 -1.58 -13.03
N LYS A 88 21.89 -2.01 -13.03
CA LYS A 88 22.72 -2.07 -14.24
C LYS A 88 22.07 -2.91 -15.34
N LYS A 89 21.61 -4.11 -14.99
CA LYS A 89 20.94 -5.02 -15.92
C LYS A 89 19.58 -4.49 -16.37
N THR A 90 18.84 -3.81 -15.49
CA THR A 90 17.60 -3.14 -15.87
C THR A 90 17.83 -2.05 -16.91
N ILE A 91 18.87 -1.22 -16.73
CA ILE A 91 19.24 -0.16 -17.68
C ILE A 91 19.64 -0.74 -19.03
N GLU A 92 20.31 -1.90 -19.08
CA GLU A 92 20.64 -2.58 -20.35
C GLU A 92 19.40 -3.08 -21.13
N CYS A 93 18.24 -3.18 -20.48
CA CYS A 93 16.98 -3.62 -21.10
C CYS A 93 16.03 -2.46 -21.48
N LEU A 94 16.35 -1.23 -21.08
CA LEU A 94 15.59 -0.01 -21.40
C LEU A 94 16.21 0.70 -22.61
#